data_AF-A0A5B3GT29-F1
#
_entry.id   AF-A0A5B3GT29-F1
#
_cell.length_a   1.000
_cell.length_b   1.000
_cell.length_c   1.000
_cell.angle_alpha   90.00
_cell.angle_beta   90.00
_cell.angle_gamma   90.00
#
_symmetry.space_group_name_H-M   'P 1'
#
loop_
_entity.id
_entity.type
_entity.pdbx_description
1 polymer ?
#
loop_
_entity_poly.entity_id
_entity_poly.type
_entity_poly.pdbx_seq_one_letter_code
_entity_poly.pdbx_strand_id
1 'polypeptide(L)'
;MKKTLETLIEQSLNSLYTNDKDLLERRVSERDLSHRFAHYFEIYMQETDLATYNVDVEYNRDGHGIKQVNGQMVYPDFILHKRGSNDFNILIITRWLN
;
A
#
# COMPACT_ATOMS: atom_id res chain seq x y z
N MET A 1 -2.47 7.10 -15.51
CA MET A 1 -2.39 6.98 -14.03
C MET A 1 -3.37 5.96 -13.47
N LYS A 2 -4.70 6.14 -13.53
CA LYS A 2 -5.67 5.16 -12.99
C LYS A 2 -5.44 3.72 -13.50
N LYS A 3 -5.38 3.54 -14.83
CA LYS A 3 -5.12 2.23 -15.45
C LYS A 3 -3.78 1.62 -15.04
N THR A 4 -2.74 2.46 -14.92
CA THR A 4 -1.42 2.03 -14.44
C THR A 4 -1.50 1.49 -13.02
N LEU A 5 -2.20 2.18 -12.13
CA LEU A 5 -2.40 1.73 -10.75
C LEU A 5 -3.21 0.43 -10.69
N GLU A 6 -4.28 0.31 -11.47
CA GLU A 6 -5.08 -0.92 -11.57
C GLU A 6 -4.22 -2.11 -12.01
N THR A 7 -3.39 -1.94 -13.05
CA THR A 7 -2.45 -2.98 -13.50
C THR A 7 -1.44 -3.37 -12.43
N LEU A 8 -0.84 -2.39 -11.73
CA LEU A 8 0.11 -2.67 -10.64
C LEU A 8 -0.55 -3.44 -9.49
N ILE A 9 -1.78 -3.07 -9.13
CA ILE A 9 -2.56 -3.77 -8.10
C ILE A 9 -2.81 -5.22 -8.53
N GLU A 10 -3.29 -5.43 -9.75
CA GLU A 10 -3.57 -6.78 -10.28
C GLU A 10 -2.31 -7.65 -10.33
N GLN A 11 -1.19 -7.12 -10.82
CA GLN A 11 0.08 -7.85 -10.86
C GLN A 11 0.58 -8.22 -9.46
N SER A 12 0.48 -7.29 -8.51
CA SER A 12 0.92 -7.49 -7.13
C SER A 12 0.06 -8.51 -6.40
N LEU A 13 -1.26 -8.47 -6.59
CA LEU A 13 -2.19 -9.48 -6.06
C LEU A 13 -1.92 -10.85 -6.67
N ASN A 14 -1.72 -10.94 -7.98
CA ASN A 14 -1.41 -12.21 -8.65
C ASN A 14 -0.12 -12.84 -8.11
N SER A 15 0.92 -12.04 -7.90
CA SER A 15 2.17 -12.51 -7.28
C SER A 15 1.99 -12.92 -5.82
N LEU A 16 1.20 -12.17 -5.03
CA LEU A 16 0.85 -12.58 -3.67
C LEU A 16 0.12 -13.94 -3.65
N TYR A 17 -0.92 -14.11 -4.47
CA TYR A 17 -1.69 -15.35 -4.53
C TYR A 17 -0.88 -16.55 -5.05
N THR A 18 0.05 -16.30 -5.98
CA THR A 18 0.85 -17.37 -6.60
C THR A 18 2.02 -17.77 -5.71
N ASN A 19 2.76 -16.81 -5.17
CA ASN A 19 4.04 -17.07 -4.51
C ASN A 19 3.91 -17.21 -3.00
N ASP A 20 2.92 -16.57 -2.38
CA ASP A 20 2.72 -16.57 -0.93
C ASP A 20 1.40 -17.25 -0.52
N LYS A 21 0.98 -18.25 -1.31
CA LYS A 21 -0.25 -19.01 -1.06
C LYS A 21 -0.29 -19.62 0.34
N ASP A 22 0.86 -20.07 0.85
CA ASP A 22 0.93 -20.66 2.20
C ASP A 22 0.56 -19.66 3.30
N LEU A 23 0.85 -18.37 3.13
CA LEU A 23 0.52 -17.32 4.10
C LEU A 23 -1.00 -17.15 4.20
N LEU A 24 -1.68 -17.22 3.04
CA LEU A 24 -3.14 -17.18 2.95
C LEU A 24 -3.77 -18.41 3.58
N GLU A 25 -3.24 -19.60 3.30
CA GLU A 25 -3.73 -20.87 3.85
C GLU A 25 -3.56 -20.93 5.38
N ARG A 26 -2.44 -20.40 5.90
CA ARG A 26 -2.16 -20.29 7.34
C ARG A 26 -2.94 -19.17 8.03
N ARG A 27 -3.67 -18.34 7.27
CA ARG A 27 -4.41 -17.18 7.77
C ARG A 27 -3.53 -16.27 8.64
N VAL A 28 -2.35 -15.93 8.12
CA VAL A 28 -1.45 -14.97 8.80
C VAL A 28 -2.13 -13.61 8.96
N SER A 29 -1.49 -12.73 9.72
CA SER A 29 -2.07 -11.41 9.96
C SER A 29 -2.21 -10.62 8.67
N GLU A 30 -3.21 -9.75 8.61
CA GLU A 30 -3.38 -8.87 7.45
C GLU A 30 -2.21 -7.90 7.27
N ARG A 31 -1.45 -7.60 8.33
CA ARG A 31 -0.21 -6.82 8.25
C ARG A 31 0.86 -7.56 7.45
N ASP A 32 0.98 -8.88 7.67
CA ASP A 32 1.92 -9.70 6.90
C ASP A 32 1.54 -9.71 5.42
N LEU A 33 0.24 -9.89 5.12
CA LEU A 33 -0.26 -9.84 3.75
C LEU A 33 -0.09 -8.46 3.11
N SER A 34 -0.32 -7.37 3.85
CA SER A 34 -0.13 -5.99 3.38
C SER A 34 1.33 -5.72 3.04
N HIS A 35 2.26 -6.19 3.87
CA HIS A 35 3.69 -6.11 3.58
C HIS A 35 4.05 -6.90 2.31
N ARG A 36 3.56 -8.13 2.15
CA ARG A 36 3.86 -8.94 0.95
C ARG A 36 3.26 -8.33 -0.32
N PHE A 37 2.04 -7.80 -0.24
CA PHE A 37 1.44 -7.03 -1.33
C PHE A 37 2.31 -5.80 -1.68
N ALA A 38 2.71 -5.02 -0.67
CA ALA A 38 3.56 -3.84 -0.86
C ALA A 38 4.89 -4.19 -1.54
N HIS A 39 5.53 -5.28 -1.13
CA HIS A 39 6.76 -5.78 -1.73
C HIS A 39 6.63 -6.04 -3.24
N TYR A 40 5.60 -6.76 -3.68
CA TYR A 40 5.39 -6.97 -5.13
C TYR A 40 5.03 -5.68 -5.86
N PHE A 41 4.24 -4.81 -5.22
CA PHE A 41 3.90 -3.51 -5.81
C PHE A 41 5.15 -2.67 -6.06
N GLU A 42 6.07 -2.61 -5.09
CA GLU A 42 7.34 -1.91 -5.23
C GLU A 42 8.21 -2.46 -6.36
N ILE A 43 8.21 -3.77 -6.58
CA ILE A 43 8.92 -4.41 -7.70
C ILE A 43 8.33 -3.95 -9.03
N TYR A 44 7.02 -4.09 -9.23
CA TYR A 44 6.38 -3.79 -10.51
C TYR A 44 6.36 -2.28 -10.83
N MET A 45 6.31 -1.41 -9.82
CA MET A 45 6.27 0.02 -10.06
C MET A 45 7.61 0.61 -10.53
N GLN A 46 8.74 -0.08 -10.36
CA GLN A 46 10.07 0.41 -10.77
C GLN A 46 10.15 0.71 -12.28
N GLU A 47 9.34 0.02 -13.09
CA GLU A 47 9.31 0.20 -14.55
C GLU A 47 8.30 1.27 -15.00
N THR A 48 7.85 2.12 -14.08
CA THR A 48 6.83 3.14 -14.34
C THR A 48 7.27 4.51 -13.83
N ASP A 49 6.55 5.57 -14.23
CA ASP A 49 6.76 6.93 -13.69
C ASP A 49 6.55 7.03 -12.17
N LEU A 50 6.03 5.97 -11.54
CA LEU A 50 5.82 5.89 -10.10
C LEU A 50 7.10 5.49 -9.34
N ALA A 51 8.18 5.07 -10.01
CA ALA A 51 9.43 4.63 -9.36
C ALA A 51 10.04 5.66 -8.37
N THR A 52 9.66 6.94 -8.48
CA THR A 52 10.10 8.01 -7.57
C THR A 52 9.21 8.20 -6.32
N TYR A 53 8.13 7.43 -6.20
CA TYR A 53 7.23 7.41 -5.04
C TYR A 53 7.71 6.38 -4.01
N ASN A 54 7.11 6.44 -2.83
CA ASN A 54 7.33 5.51 -1.74
C ASN A 54 6.08 4.67 -1.53
N VAL A 55 6.27 3.39 -1.22
CA VAL A 55 5.23 2.51 -0.70
C VAL A 55 5.49 2.32 0.79
N ASP A 56 4.45 2.45 1.59
CA ASP A 56 4.51 2.19 3.03
C ASP A 56 3.25 1.44 3.49
N VAL A 57 3.40 0.63 4.53
CA VAL A 57 2.30 -0.01 5.26
C VAL A 57 2.14 0.64 6.64
N GLU A 58 0.90 0.76 7.12
CA GLU A 58 0.55 1.40 8.40
C GLU A 58 1.14 2.81 8.59
N TYR A 59 1.31 3.57 7.49
CA TYR A 59 1.96 4.88 7.54
C TYR A 59 1.12 5.92 8.27
N ASN A 60 1.59 6.32 9.45
CA ASN A 60 0.85 7.16 10.40
C ASN A 60 1.35 8.60 10.48
N ARG A 61 1.97 9.11 9.41
CA ARG A 61 2.47 10.50 9.35
C ARG A 61 1.74 11.35 8.32
N ASP A 62 1.48 12.59 8.70
CA ASP A 62 0.94 13.67 7.87
C ASP A 62 2.01 14.78 7.87
N GLY A 63 2.88 14.77 6.86
CA GLY A 63 4.15 15.50 6.93
C GLY A 63 4.95 15.08 8.17
N HIS A 64 5.12 15.99 9.13
CA HIS A 64 5.75 15.73 10.43
C HIS A 64 4.74 15.45 11.56
N GLY A 65 3.44 15.61 11.30
CA GLY A 65 2.36 15.35 12.25
C GLY A 65 1.85 13.91 12.25
N ILE A 66 0.90 13.63 13.14
CA ILE A 66 0.19 12.35 13.20
C ILE A 66 -0.87 12.32 12.11
N LYS A 67 -0.96 11.23 11.34
CA LYS A 67 -2.03 11.06 10.35
C LYS A 67 -3.36 10.82 11.04
N GLN A 68 -4.35 11.67 10.72
CA GLN A 68 -5.67 11.62 11.33
C GLN A 68 -6.78 11.88 10.31
N VAL A 69 -7.95 11.28 10.55
CA VAL A 69 -9.21 11.57 9.87
C VAL A 69 -10.24 11.89 10.95
N ASN A 70 -10.90 13.06 10.87
CA ASN A 70 -11.88 13.52 11.87
C ASN A 70 -11.35 13.48 13.32
N GLY A 71 -10.08 13.82 13.51
CA GLY A 71 -9.42 13.83 14.83
C GLY A 71 -9.04 12.44 15.37
N GLN A 72 -9.30 11.37 14.62
CA GLN A 72 -8.90 10.01 14.97
C GLN A 72 -7.63 9.61 14.23
N MET A 73 -6.68 9.01 14.95
CA MET A 73 -5.45 8.50 14.35
C MET A 73 -5.75 7.33 13.41
N VAL A 74 -5.20 7.39 12.20
CA VAL A 74 -5.41 6.37 11.17
C VAL A 74 -4.08 5.80 10.68
N TYR A 75 -4.16 4.53 10.27
CA TYR A 75 -3.05 3.74 9.77
C TYR A 75 -3.55 3.04 8.51
N PRO A 76 -3.31 3.61 7.31
CA PRO A 76 -3.64 2.92 6.08
C PRO A 76 -2.96 1.56 6.03
N ASP A 77 -3.66 0.51 5.61
CA ASP A 77 -3.05 -0.80 5.42
C ASP A 77 -1.93 -0.71 4.35
N PHE A 78 -2.10 0.15 3.33
CA PHE A 78 -1.10 0.47 2.31
C PHE A 78 -1.25 1.91 1.81
N ILE A 79 -0.14 2.58 1.52
CA ILE A 79 -0.10 3.89 0.86
C ILE A 79 1.01 3.98 -0.18
N LEU A 80 0.70 4.60 -1.32
CA LEU A 80 1.67 5.06 -2.32
C LEU A 80 1.69 6.60 -2.28
N HIS A 81 2.83 7.18 -1.92
CA HIS A 81 2.97 8.61 -1.63
C HIS A 81 4.38 9.16 -1.82
N LYS A 82 4.58 10.44 -1.51
CA LYS A 82 5.90 10.99 -1.18
C LYS A 82 5.95 11.35 0.30
N ARG A 83 6.86 10.72 1.04
CA ARG A 83 7.04 10.99 2.47
C ARG A 83 7.32 12.48 2.71
N GLY A 84 6.80 13.01 3.81
CA GLY A 84 7.00 14.43 4.19
C GLY A 84 6.10 15.44 3.47
N SER A 85 5.20 15.00 2.58
CA SER A 85 4.17 15.83 1.95
C SER A 85 2.84 15.06 1.86
N ASN A 86 1.72 15.77 1.92
CA ASN A 86 0.39 15.19 1.65
C ASN A 86 -0.08 15.41 0.20
N ASP A 87 0.60 16.25 -0.56
CA ASP A 87 0.17 16.67 -1.90
C ASP A 87 0.26 15.52 -2.91
N PHE A 88 0.99 14.47 -2.56
CA PHE A 88 1.33 13.36 -3.44
C PHE A 88 0.87 12.00 -2.90
N ASN A 89 -0.23 11.97 -2.14
CA ASN A 89 -0.89 10.72 -1.75
C ASN A 89 -1.76 10.23 -2.92
N ILE A 90 -1.25 9.27 -3.71
CA ILE A 90 -1.87 8.90 -4.98
C ILE A 90 -2.67 7.59 -4.94
N LEU A 91 -2.38 6.70 -4.00
CA LEU A 91 -3.18 5.50 -3.73
C LEU A 91 -3.15 5.20 -2.23
N ILE A 92 -4.32 4.98 -1.65
CA ILE A 92 -4.51 4.54 -0.27
C ILE A 92 -5.41 3.32 -0.32
N ILE A 93 -4.97 2.23 0.28
CA ILE A 93 -5.78 1.04 0.51
C ILE A 93 -5.96 0.91 2.02
N THR A 94 -7.21 0.80 2.43
CA THR A 94 -7.60 0.63 3.82
C THR A 94 -8.82 -0.24 3.86
N ARG A 95 -8.98 -1.00 4.93
CA ARG A 95 -10.28 -1.56 5.28
C ARG A 95 -11.18 -0.44 5.79
N TRP A 96 -12.19 -0.07 5.01
CA TRP A 96 -13.35 0.60 5.57
C TRP A 96 -14.24 -0.51 6.14
N LEU A 97 -14.14 -0.75 7.45
CA LEU A 97 -15.17 -1.49 8.16
C LEU A 97 -16.36 -0.54 8.30
N ASN A 98 -17.40 -0.78 7.50
CA ASN A 98 -18.74 -0.25 7.76
C ASN A 98 -19.28 -0.81 9.07
#